data_AF-A0A106BYF1-F1
#
_entry.id   AF-A0A106BYF1-F1
#
_cell.length_a   1.000
_cell.length_b   1.000
_cell.length_c   1.000
_cell.angle_alpha   90.00
_cell.angle_beta   90.00
_cell.angle_gamma   90.00
#
_symmetry.space_group_name_H-M   'P 1'
#
loop_
_entity.id
_entity.type
_entity.pdbx_description
1 polymer ?
#
loop_
_entity_poly.entity_id
_entity_poly.type
_entity_poly.pdbx_seq_one_letter_code
_entity_poly.pdbx_strand_id
1 'polypeptide(L)'
;MSSGKPLPDKWLKNQQAAKATQVAFDLDEKFQYSIRKEALDKGVSPSDQIRTILGLSVSKRPKRPRLTVSLNAEDYVILAQKYGLESESQLEIKKRVLDDLVHFVDTKSSK
;
A
#
# COMPACT_ATOMS: atom_id res chain seq x y z
N MET A 1 23.27 45.85 10.12
CA MET A 1 21.82 45.68 9.85
C MET A 1 21.67 45.05 8.47
N SER A 2 21.56 43.72 8.38
CA SER A 2 21.33 43.05 7.08
C SER A 2 19.85 42.71 6.98
N SER A 3 19.15 43.44 6.12
CA SER A 3 17.71 43.31 5.88
C SER A 3 17.44 42.01 5.12
N GLY A 4 16.86 41.02 5.81
CA GLY A 4 16.46 39.74 5.21
C GLY A 4 15.39 39.93 4.14
N LYS A 5 15.68 39.47 2.92
CA LYS A 5 14.68 39.45 1.83
C LYS A 5 13.50 38.57 2.24
N PRO A 6 12.23 39.00 2.02
CA PRO A 6 11.07 38.16 2.29
C PRO A 6 11.13 36.91 1.40
N LEU A 7 10.84 35.75 2.00
CA LEU A 7 10.83 34.47 1.29
C LEU A 7 9.81 34.49 0.14
N PRO A 8 10.07 33.83 -1.00
CA PRO A 8 9.16 33.84 -2.15
C PRO A 8 7.76 33.33 -1.81
N ASP A 9 6.70 33.85 -2.42
CA ASP A 9 5.29 33.48 -2.14
C ASP A 9 5.00 31.97 -2.22
N LYS A 10 5.74 31.24 -3.07
CA LYS A 10 5.68 29.78 -3.16
C LYS A 10 6.12 29.09 -1.86
N TRP A 11 7.10 29.66 -1.15
CA TRP A 11 7.55 29.20 0.16
C TRP A 11 6.56 29.53 1.27
N LEU A 12 5.86 30.68 1.22
CA LEU A 12 4.78 30.99 2.16
C LEU A 12 3.58 30.05 2.02
N LYS A 13 3.21 29.68 0.79
CA LYS A 13 2.17 28.66 0.55
C LYS A 13 2.57 27.27 1.06
N ASN A 14 3.86 26.93 0.99
CA ASN A 14 4.41 25.72 1.62
C ASN A 14 4.42 25.80 3.16
N GLN A 15 4.50 27.00 3.74
CA GLN A 15 4.40 27.21 5.18
C GLN A 15 2.95 27.13 5.69
N GLN A 16 1.99 27.60 4.88
CA GLN A 16 0.54 27.45 5.10
C GLN A 16 0.00 26.04 4.86
N ALA A 17 0.76 25.16 4.22
CA ALA A 17 0.60 23.71 4.38
C ALA A 17 1.08 23.29 5.78
N ALA A 18 0.52 23.98 6.79
CA ALA A 18 0.80 23.84 8.19
C ALA A 18 0.73 22.36 8.53
N LYS A 19 1.82 21.86 9.12
CA LYS A 19 2.03 20.47 9.53
C LYS A 19 0.73 19.95 10.15
N ALA A 20 0.03 19.06 9.45
CA ALA A 20 -1.18 18.46 9.97
C ALA A 20 -0.82 17.73 11.27
N THR A 21 -1.46 18.12 12.38
CA THR A 21 -1.31 17.41 13.66
C THR A 21 -1.84 16.00 13.48
N GLN A 22 -0.97 15.00 13.61
CA GLN A 22 -1.40 13.61 13.60
C GLN A 22 -2.13 13.32 14.92
N VAL A 23 -3.36 12.81 14.80
CA VAL A 23 -4.16 12.38 15.95
C VAL A 23 -4.15 10.86 15.98
N ALA A 24 -3.72 10.29 17.10
CA ALA A 24 -3.82 8.86 17.35
C ALA A 24 -5.15 8.56 18.06
N PHE A 25 -5.78 7.45 17.69
CA PHE A 25 -6.99 6.94 18.32
C PHE A 25 -6.71 5.53 18.83
N ASP A 26 -7.05 5.27 20.09
CA ASP A 26 -7.08 3.90 20.62
C ASP A 26 -8.40 3.25 20.22
N LEU A 27 -8.33 2.33 19.27
CA LEU A 27 -9.47 1.67 18.64
C LEU A 27 -9.34 0.17 18.86
N ASP A 28 -10.47 -0.51 19.06
CA ASP A 28 -10.50 -1.97 19.14
C ASP A 28 -10.18 -2.59 17.77
N GLU A 29 -9.68 -3.83 17.80
CA GLU A 29 -9.18 -4.52 16.62
C GLU A 29 -10.26 -4.68 15.53
N LYS A 30 -11.52 -4.93 15.92
CA LYS A 30 -12.64 -5.08 14.99
C LYS A 30 -12.91 -3.81 14.21
N PHE A 31 -12.83 -2.65 14.89
CA PHE A 31 -13.04 -1.37 14.24
C PHE A 31 -11.87 -1.02 13.31
N GLN A 32 -10.63 -1.24 13.74
CA GLN A 32 -9.45 -1.05 12.90
C GLN A 32 -9.51 -1.93 11.64
N TYR A 33 -9.89 -3.20 11.80
CA TYR A 33 -10.06 -4.14 10.70
C TYR A 33 -11.12 -3.65 9.70
N SER A 34 -12.27 -3.19 10.20
CA SER A 34 -13.38 -2.73 9.36
C SER A 34 -13.01 -1.52 8.51
N ILE A 35 -12.36 -0.50 9.09
CA ILE A 35 -11.89 0.67 8.34
C ILE A 35 -10.84 0.29 7.31
N ARG A 36 -9.89 -0.58 7.66
CA ARG A 36 -8.84 -1.02 6.72
C ARG A 36 -9.42 -1.82 5.56
N LYS A 37 -10.39 -2.70 5.84
CA LYS A 37 -11.09 -3.47 4.80
C LYS A 37 -11.84 -2.56 3.85
N GLU A 38 -12.62 -1.62 4.36
CA GLU A 38 -13.37 -0.69 3.50
C GLU A 38 -12.44 0.23 2.69
N ALA A 39 -11.32 0.67 3.28
CA ALA A 39 -10.30 1.42 2.56
C ALA A 39 -9.68 0.60 1.42
N LEU A 40 -9.38 -0.68 1.68
CA LEU A 40 -8.86 -1.63 0.68
C LEU A 40 -9.86 -1.82 -0.45
N ASP A 41 -11.14 -2.09 -0.14
CA ASP A 41 -12.21 -2.32 -1.12
C ASP A 41 -12.43 -1.09 -2.03
N LYS A 42 -12.26 0.12 -1.48
CA LYS A 42 -12.36 1.38 -2.23
C LYS A 42 -11.07 1.80 -2.93
N GLY A 43 -9.96 1.08 -2.73
CA GLY A 43 -8.65 1.42 -3.28
C GLY A 43 -8.07 2.73 -2.73
N VAL A 44 -8.45 3.11 -1.51
CA VAL A 44 -7.96 4.32 -0.82
C VAL A 44 -7.10 3.94 0.39
N SER A 45 -6.32 4.90 0.92
CA SER A 45 -5.59 4.63 2.15
C SER A 45 -6.53 4.63 3.37
N PRO A 46 -6.22 3.93 4.47
CA PRO A 46 -7.01 4.02 5.70
C PRO A 46 -7.19 5.47 6.20
N SER A 47 -6.18 6.32 6.01
CA SER A 47 -6.26 7.75 6.34
C SER A 47 -7.27 8.49 5.46
N ASP A 48 -7.27 8.24 4.15
CA ASP A 48 -8.27 8.82 3.24
C ASP A 48 -9.68 8.30 3.54
N GLN A 49 -9.82 7.02 3.93
CA GLN A 49 -11.10 6.47 4.37
C GLN A 49 -11.60 7.17 5.64
N ILE A 50 -10.73 7.38 6.64
CA ILE A 50 -11.08 8.15 7.84
C ILE A 50 -11.50 9.59 7.47
N ARG A 51 -10.75 10.25 6.59
CA ARG A 51 -11.12 11.59 6.09
C ARG A 51 -12.47 11.59 5.39
N THR A 52 -12.77 10.56 4.60
CA THR A 52 -14.06 10.40 3.92
C THR A 52 -15.20 10.23 4.93
N ILE A 53 -15.03 9.38 5.95
CA ILE A 53 -16.00 9.20 7.04
C ILE A 53 -16.27 10.52 7.76
N LEU A 54 -15.24 11.33 7.97
CA LEU A 54 -15.33 12.65 8.62
C LEU A 54 -15.79 13.78 7.68
N GLY A 55 -16.13 13.48 6.42
CA GLY A 55 -16.55 14.49 5.43
C GLY A 55 -15.44 15.44 4.96
N LEU A 56 -14.17 15.08 5.16
CA LEU A 56 -13.00 15.86 4.77
C LEU A 56 -12.56 15.56 3.33
N SER A 57 -11.90 16.53 2.69
CA SER A 57 -11.35 16.36 1.34
C SER A 57 -10.25 15.29 1.30
N VAL A 58 -10.30 14.42 0.27
CA VAL A 58 -9.31 13.35 0.04
C VAL A 58 -8.54 13.57 -1.26
N SER A 59 -7.27 13.21 -1.26
CA SER A 59 -6.46 13.28 -2.48
C SER A 59 -6.78 12.07 -3.36
N LYS A 60 -7.47 12.31 -4.49
CA LYS A 60 -8.02 11.27 -5.39
C LYS A 60 -6.99 10.48 -6.20
N ARG A 61 -5.74 10.30 -5.74
CA ARG A 61 -4.78 9.50 -6.52
C ARG A 61 -5.03 8.02 -6.23
N PRO A 62 -5.49 7.23 -7.21
CA PRO A 62 -5.65 5.79 -7.01
C PRO A 62 -4.28 5.19 -6.68
N LYS A 63 -4.15 4.60 -5.50
CA LYS A 63 -2.94 3.82 -5.18
C LYS A 63 -3.05 2.53 -5.97
N ARG A 64 -2.12 2.31 -6.91
CA ARG A 64 -2.04 1.03 -7.62
C ARG A 64 -1.85 -0.09 -6.57
N PRO A 65 -2.75 -1.07 -6.47
CA PRO A 65 -2.56 -2.19 -5.57
C PRO A 65 -1.32 -2.94 -6.06
N ARG A 66 -0.26 -2.98 -5.25
CA ARG A 66 0.93 -3.79 -5.50
C ARG A 66 0.97 -4.87 -4.44
N LEU A 67 0.94 -6.12 -4.87
CA LEU A 67 1.25 -7.26 -4.03
C LEU A 67 2.73 -7.56 -4.18
N THR A 68 3.47 -7.47 -3.09
CA THR A 68 4.91 -7.77 -3.04
C THR A 68 5.14 -8.87 -2.02
N VAL A 69 5.96 -9.85 -2.39
CA VAL A 69 6.50 -10.85 -1.48
C VAL A 69 8.02 -10.76 -1.53
N SER A 70 8.66 -10.87 -0.36
CA SER A 70 10.12 -10.97 -0.26
C SER A 70 10.49 -12.45 -0.24
N LEU A 71 11.35 -12.87 -1.17
CA LEU A 71 11.85 -14.24 -1.27
C LEU A 71 13.37 -14.21 -1.10
N ASN A 72 13.88 -15.03 -0.19
CA ASN A 72 15.31 -15.26 0.00
C ASN A 72 15.80 -16.41 -0.91
N ALA A 73 17.09 -16.74 -0.85
CA ALA A 73 17.67 -17.77 -1.71
C ALA A 73 17.11 -19.18 -1.44
N GLU A 74 16.83 -19.51 -0.17
CA GLU A 74 16.24 -20.79 0.23
C GLU A 74 14.81 -20.95 -0.29
N ASP A 75 14.03 -19.85 -0.28
CA ASP A 75 12.69 -19.83 -0.86
C ASP A 75 12.72 -20.18 -2.35
N TYR A 76 13.72 -19.69 -3.10
CA TYR A 76 13.87 -20.05 -4.52
C TYR A 76 14.23 -21.52 -4.72
N VAL A 77 14.97 -22.16 -3.81
CA VAL A 77 15.24 -23.60 -3.87
C VAL A 77 13.98 -24.41 -3.65
N ILE A 78 13.17 -24.03 -2.66
CA ILE A 78 11.88 -24.69 -2.38
C ILE A 78 10.92 -24.54 -3.56
N LEU A 79 10.81 -23.33 -4.12
CA LEU A 79 9.96 -23.05 -5.27
C LEU A 79 10.45 -23.77 -6.54
N ALA A 80 11.77 -23.81 -6.76
CA ALA A 80 12.37 -24.59 -7.83
C ALA A 80 11.98 -26.07 -7.74
N GLN A 81 12.13 -26.68 -6.57
CA GLN A 81 11.73 -28.06 -6.34
C GLN A 81 10.23 -28.27 -6.58
N LYS A 82 9.38 -27.34 -6.11
CA LYS A 82 7.93 -27.39 -6.34
C LYS A 82 7.56 -27.41 -7.82
N TYR A 83 8.25 -26.62 -8.64
CA TYR A 83 7.95 -26.48 -10.06
C TYR A 83 8.79 -27.39 -10.97
N GLY A 84 9.72 -28.18 -10.42
CA GLY A 84 10.67 -28.97 -11.21
C GLY A 84 11.61 -28.09 -12.05
N LEU A 85 12.02 -26.94 -11.50
CA LEU A 85 12.93 -25.98 -12.13
C LEU A 85 14.25 -25.91 -11.36
N GLU A 86 15.27 -25.29 -11.94
CA GLU A 86 16.49 -24.91 -11.24
C GLU A 86 16.28 -23.62 -10.43
N SER A 87 16.90 -23.50 -9.26
CA SER A 87 16.79 -22.30 -8.39
C SER A 87 17.31 -21.02 -9.04
N GLU A 88 18.21 -21.16 -10.01
CA GLU A 88 18.73 -20.07 -10.84
C GLU A 88 17.70 -19.56 -11.87
N SER A 89 16.67 -20.35 -12.19
CA SER A 89 15.59 -20.01 -13.11
C SER A 89 14.56 -19.06 -12.48
N GLN A 90 15.02 -18.01 -11.79
CA GLN A 90 14.18 -17.12 -10.99
C GLN A 90 13.05 -16.47 -11.79
N LEU A 91 13.27 -16.14 -13.06
CA LEU A 91 12.24 -15.54 -13.91
C LEU A 91 11.09 -16.53 -14.15
N GLU A 92 11.40 -17.79 -14.39
CA GLU A 92 10.40 -18.82 -14.63
C GLU A 92 9.68 -19.21 -13.34
N ILE A 93 10.41 -19.28 -12.22
CA ILE A 93 9.82 -19.44 -10.89
C ILE A 93 8.83 -18.31 -10.59
N LYS A 94 9.17 -17.05 -10.90
CA LYS A 94 8.27 -15.89 -10.69
C LYS A 94 6.99 -15.99 -11.51
N LYS A 95 7.07 -16.49 -12.76
CA LYS A 95 5.88 -16.72 -13.59
C LYS A 95 4.99 -17.79 -12.98
N ARG A 96 5.56 -18.93 -12.58
CA ARG A 96 4.81 -20.02 -11.93
C ARG A 96 4.15 -19.58 -10.62
N VAL A 97 4.85 -18.76 -9.82
CA VAL A 97 4.27 -18.14 -8.62
C VAL A 97 3.09 -17.23 -8.99
N LEU A 98 3.20 -16.43 -10.05
CA LEU A 98 2.08 -15.59 -10.50
C LEU A 98 0.88 -16.44 -10.92
N ASP A 99 1.11 -17.50 -11.70
CA ASP A 99 0.05 -18.42 -12.14
C ASP A 99 -0.67 -19.07 -10.95
N ASP A 100 0.08 -19.54 -9.94
CA ASP A 100 -0.46 -20.09 -8.70
C ASP A 100 -1.31 -19.07 -7.93
N LEU A 101 -0.86 -17.81 -7.86
CA LEU A 101 -1.60 -16.73 -7.19
C LEU A 101 -2.90 -16.38 -7.93
N VAL A 102 -2.90 -16.37 -9.26
CA VAL A 102 -4.11 -16.18 -10.07
C VAL A 102 -5.08 -17.34 -9.84
N HIS A 103 -4.59 -18.58 -9.92
CA HIS A 103 -5.41 -19.77 -9.69
C HIS A 103 -6.04 -19.81 -8.29
N PHE A 104 -5.28 -19.40 -7.27
CA PHE A 104 -5.80 -19.28 -5.89
C PHE A 104 -6.98 -18.31 -5.79
N VAL A 105 -6.93 -17.17 -6.49
CA VAL A 105 -8.03 -16.20 -6.50
C VAL A 105 -9.24 -16.76 -7.24
N ASP A 106 -9.05 -17.35 -8.41
CA ASP A 106 -10.15 -17.90 -9.21
C ASP A 106 -10.92 -19.02 -8.48
N THR A 107 -10.19 -19.90 -7.79
CA THR A 107 -10.77 -20.97 -6.96
C THR A 107 -11.49 -20.45 -5.71
N LYS A 108 -11.06 -19.30 -5.17
CA LYS A 108 -11.73 -18.63 -4.05
C LYS A 108 -12.96 -17.83 -4.49
N SER A 109 -12.97 -17.28 -5.71
CA SER A 109 -14.11 -16.53 -6.25
C SER A 109 -15.26 -17.42 -6.75
N SER A 110 -14.99 -18.69 -7.08
CA SER A 110 -16.01 -19.66 -7.50
C SER A 110 -16.71 -20.39 -6.34
N LYS A 111 -16.49 -19.96 -5.09
CA LYS A 111 -17.03 -20.60 -3.88
C LYS A 111 -17.76 -19.58 -3.02
#